data_AF-A0A1T5HE27-F1
#
_entry.id   AF-A0A1T5HE27-F1
#
_cell.length_a   1.000
_cell.length_b   1.000
_cell.length_c   1.000
_cell.angle_alpha   90.00
_cell.angle_beta   90.00
_cell.angle_gamma   90.00
#
_symmetry.space_group_name_H-M   'P 1'
#
loop_
_entity.id
_entity.type
_entity.pdbx_description
1 polymer ?
#
loop_
_entity_poly.entity_id
_entity_poly.type
_entity_poly.pdbx_seq_one_letter_code
_entity_poly.pdbx_strand_id
1 'polypeptide(L)'
;MFYIRNFEGDKNEFEFFLDMLYESIHIVENKPSKEVLLNAPGIRKYHEGWGRKGDKVLIAVDAENKTVGAVWYRLFNNNNKSYGYIDGNTPEIGMAVLKEVRGRGVGTLLMHKIIQQAKDEGYNTISLSVDLENDTAINMYQN
;
A
#
# COMPACT_ATOMS: atom_id res chain seq x y z
N MET A 1 0.72 19.73 8.54
CA MET A 1 -0.60 19.27 8.07
C MET A 1 -0.37 18.30 6.94
N PHE A 2 -1.21 17.27 6.81
CA PHE A 2 -1.13 16.30 5.72
C PHE A 2 -2.44 16.30 4.96
N TYR A 3 -2.38 16.10 3.65
CA TYR A 3 -3.56 15.87 2.84
C TYR A 3 -3.35 14.66 1.93
N ILE A 4 -4.46 14.07 1.48
CA ILE A 4 -4.45 12.88 0.65
C ILE A 4 -4.95 13.27 -0.74
N ARG A 5 -4.23 12.85 -1.77
CA ARG A 5 -4.63 13.03 -3.17
C ARG A 5 -4.56 11.71 -3.94
N ASN A 6 -5.22 11.70 -5.09
CA ASN A 6 -5.11 10.59 -6.04
C ASN A 6 -3.70 10.55 -6.63
N PHE A 7 -3.24 9.32 -6.88
CA PHE A 7 -2.09 9.05 -7.73
C PHE A 7 -2.37 9.51 -9.16
N GLU A 8 -1.45 10.28 -9.73
CA GLU A 8 -1.47 10.88 -11.07
C GLU A 8 -0.77 9.99 -12.11
N GLY A 9 0.14 9.11 -11.69
CA GLY A 9 0.71 8.07 -12.55
C GLY A 9 1.87 8.50 -13.43
N ASP A 10 2.49 9.64 -13.14
CA ASP A 10 3.76 9.98 -13.76
C ASP A 10 4.90 9.07 -13.27
N LYS A 11 6.03 9.13 -13.97
CA LYS A 11 7.18 8.26 -13.69
C LYS A 11 7.73 8.44 -12.26
N ASN A 12 7.82 9.68 -11.77
CA ASN A 12 8.39 9.95 -10.45
C ASN A 12 7.46 9.44 -9.36
N GLU A 13 6.17 9.60 -9.55
CA GLU A 13 5.18 9.11 -8.60
C GLU A 13 5.10 7.59 -8.61
N PHE A 14 5.21 6.95 -9.78
CA PHE A 14 5.29 5.49 -9.86
C PHE A 14 6.53 4.95 -9.15
N GLU A 15 7.69 5.62 -9.29
CA GLU A 15 8.89 5.26 -8.51
C GLU A 15 8.67 5.41 -7.00
N PHE A 16 7.99 6.48 -6.57
CA PHE A 16 7.63 6.66 -5.17
C PHE A 16 6.66 5.57 -4.67
N PHE A 17 5.70 5.17 -5.49
CA PHE A 17 4.83 4.02 -5.19
C PHE A 17 5.64 2.74 -5.01
N LEU A 18 6.62 2.46 -5.87
CA LEU A 18 7.51 1.31 -5.72
C LEU A 18 8.37 1.40 -4.45
N ASP A 19 8.84 2.60 -4.08
CA ASP A 19 9.53 2.82 -2.80
C ASP A 19 8.60 2.49 -1.62
N MET A 20 7.35 2.91 -1.67
CA MET A 20 6.39 2.62 -0.60
C MET A 20 6.00 1.14 -0.55
N LEU A 21 5.85 0.49 -1.70
CA LEU A 21 5.66 -0.97 -1.77
C LEU A 21 6.84 -1.69 -1.12
N TYR A 22 8.07 -1.29 -1.44
CA TYR A 22 9.26 -1.82 -0.80
C TYR A 22 9.24 -1.59 0.72
N GLU A 23 8.96 -0.37 1.18
CA GLU A 23 8.90 -0.04 2.60
C GLU A 23 7.79 -0.78 3.37
N SER A 24 6.69 -1.17 2.69
CA SER A 24 5.61 -1.94 3.30
C SER A 24 5.98 -3.39 3.64
N ILE A 25 7.01 -3.94 2.99
CA ILE A 25 7.47 -5.31 3.23
C ILE A 25 8.34 -5.34 4.48
N HIS A 26 7.84 -6.00 5.53
CA HIS A 26 8.54 -6.11 6.81
C HIS A 26 9.64 -7.17 6.73
N ILE A 27 10.91 -6.73 6.75
CA ILE A 27 12.10 -7.57 6.87
C ILE A 27 13.08 -6.81 7.76
N VAL A 28 13.37 -7.35 8.96
CA VAL A 28 14.16 -6.67 9.99
C VAL A 28 15.66 -6.70 9.68
N GLU A 29 16.16 -7.87 9.26
CA GLU A 29 17.58 -8.08 8.97
C GLU A 29 17.80 -8.46 7.52
N ASN A 30 18.90 -7.98 6.93
CA ASN A 30 19.34 -8.34 5.59
C ASN A 30 18.27 -8.15 4.49
N LYS A 31 17.43 -7.10 4.62
CA LYS A 31 16.44 -6.75 3.59
C LYS A 31 17.13 -6.54 2.23
N PRO A 32 16.77 -7.31 1.18
CA PRO A 32 17.39 -7.15 -0.13
C PRO A 32 17.13 -5.76 -0.71
N SER A 33 17.90 -5.36 -1.72
CA SER A 33 17.64 -4.09 -2.42
C SER A 33 16.23 -4.04 -3.00
N LYS A 34 15.68 -2.83 -3.21
CA LYS A 34 14.37 -2.61 -3.84
C LYS A 34 14.22 -3.41 -5.13
N GLU A 35 15.23 -3.33 -6.00
CA GLU A 35 15.24 -4.03 -7.28
C GLU A 35 15.16 -5.55 -7.12
N VAL A 36 15.94 -6.13 -6.20
CA VAL A 36 15.95 -7.58 -5.97
C VAL A 36 14.64 -8.04 -5.35
N LEU A 37 14.18 -7.35 -4.29
CA LEU A 37 12.99 -7.75 -3.55
C LEU A 37 11.72 -7.63 -4.40
N LEU A 38 11.53 -6.50 -5.09
CA LEU A 38 10.32 -6.28 -5.88
C LEU A 38 10.25 -7.13 -7.15
N ASN A 39 11.38 -7.66 -7.63
CA ASN A 39 11.40 -8.60 -8.77
C ASN A 39 11.37 -10.08 -8.35
N ALA A 40 11.37 -10.38 -7.05
CA ALA A 40 11.24 -11.76 -6.58
C ALA A 40 9.91 -12.39 -7.07
N PRO A 41 9.88 -13.69 -7.42
CA PRO A 41 8.69 -14.34 -8.01
C PRO A 41 7.39 -14.17 -7.21
N GLY A 42 7.48 -14.09 -5.87
CA GLY A 42 6.33 -13.89 -4.99
C GLY A 42 5.85 -12.44 -4.86
N ILE A 43 6.71 -11.47 -5.17
CA ILE A 43 6.48 -10.03 -4.90
C ILE A 43 6.14 -9.26 -6.17
N ARG A 44 6.70 -9.65 -7.33
CA ARG A 44 6.49 -8.93 -8.60
C ARG A 44 5.02 -8.72 -8.95
N LYS A 45 4.15 -9.67 -8.58
CA LYS A 45 2.69 -9.59 -8.77
C LYS A 45 2.03 -8.36 -8.14
N TYR A 46 2.67 -7.73 -7.16
CA TYR A 46 2.13 -6.56 -6.46
C TYR A 46 2.29 -5.26 -7.25
N HIS A 47 3.16 -5.20 -8.27
CA HIS A 47 3.35 -4.00 -9.09
C HIS A 47 3.26 -4.25 -10.60
N GLU A 48 3.46 -5.49 -11.06
CA GLU A 48 3.41 -5.79 -12.49
C GLU A 48 2.05 -5.46 -13.10
N GLY A 49 2.06 -4.79 -14.26
CA GLY A 49 0.86 -4.38 -14.98
C GLY A 49 -0.04 -3.43 -14.18
N TRP A 50 0.55 -2.57 -13.33
CA TRP A 50 -0.19 -1.58 -12.54
C TRP A 50 -1.03 -0.64 -13.41
N GLY A 51 -2.18 -0.23 -12.88
CA GLY A 51 -3.15 0.63 -13.56
C GLY A 51 -4.30 -0.14 -14.21
N ARG A 52 -4.47 -1.42 -13.90
CA ARG A 52 -5.63 -2.21 -14.34
C ARG A 52 -6.87 -1.87 -13.50
N LYS A 53 -8.04 -2.29 -13.98
CA LYS A 53 -9.29 -2.17 -13.21
C LYS A 53 -9.13 -2.87 -11.84
N GLY A 54 -9.48 -2.14 -10.78
CA GLY A 54 -9.34 -2.61 -9.40
C GLY A 54 -8.00 -2.26 -8.75
N ASP A 55 -7.09 -1.58 -9.45
CA ASP A 55 -5.93 -0.94 -8.84
C ASP A 55 -6.30 0.49 -8.39
N LYS A 56 -5.88 0.87 -7.19
CA LYS A 56 -5.98 2.23 -6.69
C LYS A 56 -4.75 2.58 -5.86
N VAL A 57 -4.28 3.82 -5.97
CA VAL A 57 -3.25 4.38 -5.09
C VAL A 57 -3.70 5.77 -4.65
N LEU A 58 -3.53 6.04 -3.35
CA LEU A 58 -3.64 7.37 -2.77
C LEU A 58 -2.30 7.76 -2.16
N ILE A 59 -1.93 9.03 -2.31
CA ILE A 59 -0.66 9.58 -1.83
C ILE A 59 -0.93 10.56 -0.70
N ALA A 60 -0.20 10.40 0.40
CA ALA A 60 -0.11 11.40 1.46
C ALA A 60 0.97 12.40 1.12
N VAL A 61 0.65 13.68 1.29
CA VAL A 61 1.57 14.80 1.07
C VAL A 61 1.55 15.75 2.25
N ASP A 62 2.70 16.35 2.54
CA ASP A 62 2.84 17.33 3.61
C ASP A 62 2.53 18.77 3.15
N ALA A 63 2.70 19.73 4.06
CA ALA A 63 2.43 21.15 3.80
C ALA A 63 3.42 21.79 2.80
N GLU A 64 4.54 21.13 2.51
CA GLU A 64 5.55 21.56 1.53
C GLU A 64 5.37 20.83 0.18
N ASN A 65 4.24 20.12 0.00
CA ASN A 65 3.94 19.30 -1.18
C ASN A 65 4.90 18.12 -1.40
N LYS A 66 5.58 17.64 -0.35
CA LYS A 66 6.40 16.43 -0.44
C LYS A 66 5.53 15.19 -0.24
N THR A 67 5.75 14.17 -1.05
CA THR A 67 5.10 12.86 -0.90
C THR A 67 5.71 12.11 0.28
N VAL A 68 4.89 11.69 1.24
CA VAL A 68 5.35 11.14 2.53
C VAL A 68 4.76 9.77 2.88
N GLY A 69 3.81 9.28 2.09
CA GLY A 69 3.29 7.92 2.23
C GLY A 69 2.37 7.58 1.08
N ALA A 70 2.11 6.29 0.92
CA ALA A 70 1.14 5.79 -0.03
C ALA A 70 0.32 4.67 0.59
N VAL A 71 -0.92 4.56 0.15
CA VAL A 71 -1.80 3.42 0.39
C VAL A 71 -2.41 3.01 -0.93
N TRP A 72 -2.56 1.71 -1.13
CA TRP A 72 -3.10 1.19 -2.37
C TRP A 72 -3.93 -0.04 -2.09
N TYR A 73 -4.75 -0.41 -3.08
CA TYR A 73 -5.31 -1.74 -3.13
C TYR A 73 -5.28 -2.29 -4.55
N ARG A 74 -5.38 -3.62 -4.63
CA ARG A 74 -5.45 -4.37 -5.89
C ARG A 74 -6.27 -5.64 -5.72
N LEU A 75 -7.02 -5.99 -6.75
CA LEU A 75 -7.65 -7.31 -6.87
C LEU A 75 -6.65 -8.36 -7.35
N PHE A 76 -6.71 -9.54 -6.73
CA PHE A 76 -5.99 -10.75 -7.14
C PHE A 76 -6.99 -11.82 -7.56
N ASN A 77 -6.50 -12.96 -8.05
CA ASN A 77 -7.37 -14.06 -8.48
C ASN A 77 -6.77 -15.42 -8.10
N ASN A 78 -7.55 -16.49 -8.32
CA ASN A 78 -7.16 -17.85 -7.94
C ASN A 78 -5.85 -18.33 -8.55
N ASN A 79 -5.45 -17.82 -9.72
CA ASN A 79 -4.21 -18.20 -10.41
C ASN A 79 -3.01 -17.34 -9.97
N ASN A 80 -3.25 -16.24 -9.25
CA ASN A 80 -2.21 -15.33 -8.79
C ASN A 80 -2.56 -14.76 -7.41
N LYS A 81 -2.74 -15.64 -6.43
CA LYS A 81 -3.07 -15.26 -5.06
C LYS A 81 -1.93 -14.46 -4.42
N SER A 82 -2.30 -13.41 -3.72
CA SER A 82 -1.48 -12.64 -2.77
C SER A 82 -1.58 -13.26 -1.38
N TYR A 83 -0.77 -12.78 -0.43
CA TYR A 83 -0.78 -13.30 0.95
C TYR A 83 -2.09 -13.03 1.68
N GLY A 84 -2.74 -11.89 1.43
CA GLY A 84 -4.04 -11.52 1.98
C GLY A 84 -5.21 -11.87 1.06
N TYR A 85 -5.04 -12.78 0.09
CA TYR A 85 -6.12 -13.14 -0.84
C TYR A 85 -7.27 -13.85 -0.13
N ILE A 86 -8.48 -13.30 -0.25
CA ILE A 86 -9.73 -13.94 0.20
C ILE A 86 -10.47 -14.52 -1.00
N ASP A 87 -10.81 -13.67 -1.98
CA ASP A 87 -11.48 -14.04 -3.23
C ASP A 87 -11.19 -13.01 -4.35
N GLY A 88 -11.76 -13.22 -5.53
CA GLY A 88 -11.54 -12.36 -6.71
C GLY A 88 -12.24 -11.00 -6.67
N ASN A 89 -13.03 -10.70 -5.63
CA ASN A 89 -13.79 -9.45 -5.46
C ASN A 89 -13.35 -8.65 -4.23
N THR A 90 -12.47 -9.20 -3.40
CA THR A 90 -11.93 -8.55 -2.20
C THR A 90 -10.52 -8.01 -2.50
N PRO A 91 -10.34 -6.69 -2.60
CA PRO A 91 -9.03 -6.12 -2.88
C PRO A 91 -8.13 -6.18 -1.63
N GLU A 92 -6.86 -6.47 -1.84
CA GLU A 92 -5.83 -6.45 -0.78
C GLU A 92 -5.17 -5.08 -0.74
N ILE A 93 -5.08 -4.50 0.46
CA ILE A 93 -4.42 -3.23 0.74
C ILE A 93 -2.97 -3.44 1.12
N GLY A 94 -2.11 -2.54 0.64
CA GLY A 94 -0.79 -2.29 1.20
C GLY A 94 -0.61 -0.80 1.50
N MET A 95 0.28 -0.48 2.43
CA MET A 95 0.63 0.89 2.74
C MET A 95 2.03 1.03 3.29
N ALA A 96 2.62 2.20 3.09
CA ALA A 96 3.80 2.63 3.82
C ALA A 96 3.79 4.14 4.04
N VAL A 97 4.48 4.55 5.10
CA VAL A 97 4.72 5.95 5.46
C VAL A 97 6.20 6.10 5.74
N LEU A 98 6.79 7.17 5.20
CA LEU A 98 8.18 7.54 5.44
C LEU A 98 8.47 7.63 6.95
N LYS A 99 9.62 7.09 7.37
CA LYS A 99 9.97 6.92 8.78
C LYS A 99 9.93 8.25 9.55
N GLU A 100 10.32 9.33 8.89
CA GLU A 100 10.45 10.69 9.40
C GLU A 100 9.11 11.31 9.81
N VAL A 101 7.99 10.80 9.30
CA VAL A 101 6.64 11.33 9.59
C VAL A 101 5.71 10.32 10.27
N ARG A 102 6.23 9.15 10.67
CA ARG A 102 5.47 8.16 11.46
C ARG A 102 5.07 8.73 12.82
N GLY A 103 4.01 8.16 13.40
CA GLY A 103 3.46 8.63 14.69
C GLY A 103 2.71 9.97 14.62
N ARG A 104 2.53 10.54 13.42
CA ARG A 104 1.85 11.84 13.21
C ARG A 104 0.44 11.70 12.61
N GLY A 105 -0.15 10.50 12.65
CA GLY A 105 -1.51 10.22 12.14
C GLY A 105 -1.65 10.02 10.63
N VAL A 106 -0.55 10.01 9.86
CA VAL A 106 -0.57 9.86 8.39
C VAL A 106 -1.17 8.51 7.96
N GLY A 107 -0.75 7.41 8.61
CA GLY A 107 -1.25 6.06 8.29
C GLY A 107 -2.76 5.93 8.52
N THR A 108 -3.27 6.44 9.64
CA THR A 108 -4.71 6.49 9.93
C THR A 108 -5.47 7.29 8.87
N LEU A 109 -4.96 8.45 8.48
CA LEU A 109 -5.57 9.28 7.44
C LEU A 109 -5.62 8.56 6.08
N LEU A 110 -4.53 7.89 5.70
CA LEU A 110 -4.47 7.05 4.50
C LEU A 110 -5.51 5.92 4.54
N MET A 111 -5.56 5.17 5.64
CA MET A 111 -6.51 4.06 5.80
C MET A 111 -7.96 4.51 5.72
N HIS A 112 -8.32 5.60 6.41
CA HIS A 112 -9.68 6.14 6.35
C HIS A 112 -10.08 6.50 4.91
N LYS A 113 -9.16 7.15 4.17
CA LYS A 113 -9.43 7.58 2.80
C LYS A 113 -9.51 6.42 1.82
N ILE A 114 -8.62 5.43 1.92
CA ILE A 114 -8.67 4.29 1.00
C ILE A 114 -9.88 3.39 1.27
N ILE A 115 -10.30 3.23 2.53
CA ILE A 115 -11.51 2.49 2.89
C ILE A 115 -12.74 3.19 2.30
N GLN A 116 -12.82 4.51 2.45
CA GLN A 116 -13.92 5.27 1.86
C GLN A 116 -13.93 5.13 0.33
N GLN A 117 -12.78 5.27 -0.33
CA GLN A 117 -12.64 5.08 -1.77
C GLN A 117 -13.09 3.67 -2.20
N ALA A 118 -12.72 2.63 -1.45
CA ALA A 118 -13.12 1.25 -1.77
C ALA A 118 -14.65 1.07 -1.63
N LYS A 119 -15.26 1.65 -0.59
CA LYS A 119 -16.72 1.64 -0.41
C LYS A 119 -17.44 2.37 -1.54
N ASP A 120 -16.95 3.54 -1.93
CA ASP A 120 -17.53 4.34 -3.02
C ASP A 120 -17.45 3.61 -4.37
N GLU A 121 -16.47 2.72 -4.52
CA GLU A 121 -16.32 1.83 -5.68
C GLU A 121 -17.09 0.50 -5.57
N GLY A 122 -17.83 0.31 -4.47
CA GLY A 122 -18.72 -0.85 -4.27
C GLY A 122 -18.06 -2.06 -3.61
N TYR A 123 -16.85 -1.93 -3.07
CA TYR A 123 -16.22 -3.01 -2.30
C TYR A 123 -16.81 -3.05 -0.88
N ASN A 124 -17.36 -4.20 -0.50
CA ASN A 124 -17.92 -4.43 0.83
C ASN A 124 -16.88 -4.94 1.84
N THR A 125 -15.72 -5.38 1.35
CA THR A 125 -14.65 -5.97 2.15
C THR A 125 -13.31 -5.61 1.54
N ILE A 126 -12.31 -5.44 2.40
CA ILE A 126 -10.91 -5.24 2.04
C ILE A 126 -10.09 -6.23 2.87
N SER A 127 -8.98 -6.71 2.33
CA SER A 127 -8.05 -7.55 3.08
C SER A 127 -6.68 -6.89 3.18
N LEU A 128 -5.86 -7.40 4.09
CA LEU A 128 -4.44 -7.08 4.17
C LEU A 128 -3.70 -8.31 4.71
N SER A 129 -2.40 -8.37 4.46
CA SER A 129 -1.51 -9.30 5.14
C SER A 129 -0.50 -8.49 5.94
N VAL A 130 -0.28 -8.87 7.19
CA VAL A 130 0.69 -8.22 8.07
C VAL A 130 1.56 -9.29 8.71
N ASP A 131 2.85 -9.00 8.82
CA ASP A 131 3.76 -9.83 9.60
C ASP A 131 3.40 -9.74 11.08
N LEU A 132 3.33 -10.89 11.77
CA LEU A 132 2.97 -10.95 13.18
C LEU A 132 4.00 -10.28 14.10
N GLU A 133 5.23 -10.08 13.62
CA GLU A 133 6.27 -9.33 14.34
C GLU A 133 6.17 -7.81 14.13
N ASN A 134 5.26 -7.33 13.27
CA ASN A 134 5.06 -5.92 13.00
C ASN A 134 3.99 -5.28 13.91
N ASP A 135 4.29 -5.22 15.21
CA ASP A 135 3.38 -4.68 16.25
C ASP A 135 2.83 -3.30 15.92
N THR A 136 3.65 -2.44 15.31
CA THR A 136 3.24 -1.08 14.94
C THR A 136 2.11 -1.10 13.90
N ALA A 137 2.22 -1.94 12.87
CA ALA A 137 1.19 -2.07 11.86
C ALA A 137 -0.06 -2.75 12.42
N ILE A 138 0.10 -3.81 13.21
CA ILE A 138 -1.01 -4.53 13.84
C ILE A 138 -1.86 -3.58 14.70
N ASN A 139 -1.21 -2.84 15.60
CA ASN A 139 -1.90 -1.86 16.44
C ASN A 139 -2.62 -0.81 15.60
N MET A 140 -2.04 -0.37 14.47
CA MET A 140 -2.70 0.60 13.60
C MET A 140 -3.96 0.04 12.93
N TYR A 141 -3.96 -1.23 12.51
CA TYR A 141 -5.08 -1.86 11.81
C TYR A 141 -6.24 -2.27 12.74
N GLN A 142 -5.97 -2.41 14.04
CA GLN A 142 -6.98 -2.77 15.04
C GLN A 142 -7.75 -1.58 15.63
N ASN A 143 -7.27 -0.35 15.39
CA ASN A 143 -7.87 0.91 15.87
C ASN A 143 -8.87 1.49 14.86
#